data_AF-A4C3L7-F1
#
_entry.id   AF-A4C3L7-F1
#
_cell.length_a   1.000
_cell.length_b   1.000
_cell.length_c   1.000
_cell.angle_alpha   90.00
_cell.angle_beta   90.00
_cell.angle_gamma   90.00
#
_symmetry.space_group_name_H-M   'P 1'
#
loop_
_entity.id
_entity.type
_entity.pdbx_description
1 polymer ?
#
loop_
_entity_poly.entity_id
_entity_poly.type
_entity_poly.pdbx_seq_one_letter_code
_entity_poly.pdbx_strand_id
1 'polypeptide(L)'
;MKCSVFIATSADGYIATSEGAVDWLHTSGNQDADMSANPDMGFHHFIASVDCMIMGRKCMQTLADFNLAPEQWPYGDIKIYVLSHSVSVAPENLRNKVEMYSGDILALINKLASDGYQHAYIDGGKTITAFINQQLINEMIITKAPIILGEGIPLFGKIEKPIKLLEANATAFPNDFIQIKYSVSY
;
A
#
# COMPACT_ATOMS: atom_id res chain seq x y z
N MET A 1 5.36 -17.29 -1.59
CA MET A 1 4.34 -16.25 -1.82
C MET A 1 5.05 -14.94 -2.15
N LYS A 2 4.70 -14.29 -3.27
CA LYS A 2 5.20 -12.98 -3.68
C LYS A 2 4.57 -11.90 -2.80
N CYS A 3 5.34 -10.90 -2.36
CA CYS A 3 4.82 -9.72 -1.67
C CYS A 3 5.15 -8.46 -2.48
N SER A 4 4.13 -7.65 -2.77
CA SER A 4 4.27 -6.42 -3.57
C SER A 4 3.74 -5.21 -2.84
N VAL A 5 4.39 -4.08 -3.05
CA VAL A 5 3.91 -2.76 -2.62
C VAL A 5 3.32 -2.02 -3.81
N PHE A 6 2.15 -1.42 -3.63
CA PHE A 6 1.58 -0.44 -4.54
C PHE A 6 1.14 0.76 -3.69
N ILE A 7 1.82 1.89 -3.82
CA ILE A 7 1.62 3.03 -2.91
C ILE A 7 1.88 4.36 -3.59
N ALA A 8 1.14 5.39 -3.19
CA ALA A 8 1.40 6.77 -3.58
C ALA A 8 2.16 7.52 -2.49
N THR A 9 3.02 8.45 -2.90
CA THR A 9 3.82 9.31 -2.02
C THR A 9 3.90 10.71 -2.62
N SER A 10 4.08 11.72 -1.77
CA SER A 10 4.59 13.03 -2.20
C SER A 10 5.99 12.89 -2.82
N ALA A 11 6.44 13.90 -3.56
CA ALA A 11 7.74 13.91 -4.22
C ALA A 11 8.91 13.68 -3.23
N ASP A 12 8.75 14.20 -2.01
CA ASP A 12 9.68 14.13 -0.87
C ASP A 12 9.48 12.92 0.07
N GLY A 13 8.59 11.99 -0.25
CA GLY A 13 8.57 10.65 0.38
C GLY A 13 7.54 10.41 1.50
N TYR A 14 6.52 11.27 1.61
CA TYR A 14 5.46 11.14 2.60
C TYR A 14 4.19 10.52 2.00
N ILE A 15 3.57 9.60 2.73
CA ILE A 15 2.33 8.90 2.32
C ILE A 15 1.07 9.54 2.89
N ALA A 16 1.21 10.42 3.87
CA ALA A 16 0.12 11.18 4.47
C ALA A 16 0.68 12.41 5.21
N THR A 17 -0.18 13.39 5.51
CA THR A 17 0.18 14.50 6.42
C THR A 17 0.46 13.99 7.84
N SER A 18 0.95 14.87 8.72
CA SER A 18 1.20 14.56 10.14
C SER A 18 -0.06 14.05 10.86
N GLU A 19 -1.24 14.52 10.44
CA GLU A 19 -2.56 14.13 10.93
C GLU A 19 -3.08 12.85 10.27
N GLY A 20 -2.40 12.34 9.24
CA GLY A 20 -2.78 11.14 8.50
C GLY A 20 -3.70 11.39 7.30
N ALA A 21 -3.88 12.65 6.87
CA ALA A 21 -4.71 12.98 5.72
C ALA A 21 -4.03 12.67 4.39
N VAL A 22 -4.83 12.33 3.37
CA VAL A 22 -4.36 11.98 2.02
C VAL A 22 -5.08 12.76 0.91
N ASP A 23 -5.89 13.76 1.25
CA ASP A 23 -6.71 14.52 0.29
C ASP A 23 -5.87 15.21 -0.80
N TRP A 24 -4.60 15.52 -0.49
CA TRP A 24 -3.62 16.08 -1.43
C TRP A 24 -3.38 15.20 -2.65
N LEU A 25 -3.65 13.88 -2.60
CA LEU A 25 -3.59 13.00 -3.76
C LEU A 25 -4.59 13.41 -4.85
N HIS A 26 -5.75 13.96 -4.47
CA HIS A 26 -6.80 14.37 -5.41
C HIS A 26 -6.55 15.76 -6.02
N THR A 27 -5.72 16.58 -5.38
CA THR A 27 -5.55 17.99 -5.77
C THR A 27 -4.14 18.33 -6.29
N SER A 28 -3.17 17.44 -6.12
CA SER A 28 -1.77 17.73 -6.45
C SER A 28 -1.47 17.69 -7.95
N GLY A 29 -2.14 16.83 -8.71
CA GLY A 29 -1.89 16.69 -10.15
C GLY A 29 -2.59 17.73 -11.00
N ASN A 30 -2.24 17.76 -12.28
CA ASN A 30 -2.97 18.52 -13.28
C ASN A 30 -4.40 17.94 -13.45
N GLN A 31 -5.40 18.67 -12.95
CA GLN A 31 -6.80 18.25 -12.96
C GLN A 31 -7.46 18.31 -14.35
N ASP A 32 -6.86 19.05 -15.28
CA ASP A 32 -7.35 19.18 -16.66
C ASP A 32 -6.77 18.10 -17.59
N ALA A 33 -5.93 17.21 -17.06
CA ALA A 33 -5.27 16.17 -17.84
C ALA A 33 -6.24 15.06 -18.29
N ASP A 34 -6.11 14.62 -19.54
CA ASP A 34 -6.82 13.45 -20.04
C ASP A 34 -6.21 12.16 -19.50
N MET A 35 -6.89 11.55 -18.52
CA MET A 35 -6.49 10.29 -17.90
C MET A 35 -7.24 9.08 -18.49
N SER A 36 -7.99 9.23 -19.58
CA SER A 36 -8.85 8.17 -20.12
C SER A 36 -8.10 6.89 -20.50
N ALA A 37 -6.82 7.00 -20.90
CA ALA A 37 -5.98 5.85 -21.21
C ALA A 37 -5.59 5.02 -19.98
N ASN A 38 -5.47 5.64 -18.79
CA ASN A 38 -5.07 5.00 -17.53
C ASN A 38 -5.74 5.69 -16.32
N PRO A 39 -7.06 5.55 -16.15
CA PRO A 39 -7.84 6.36 -15.21
C PRO A 39 -7.49 6.12 -13.74
N ASP A 40 -6.90 4.97 -13.42
CA ASP A 40 -6.56 4.52 -12.07
C ASP A 40 -5.05 4.24 -11.90
N MET A 41 -4.24 4.60 -12.91
CA MET A 41 -2.80 4.31 -12.96
C MET A 41 -2.45 2.83 -12.68
N GLY A 42 -3.32 1.91 -13.12
CA GLY A 42 -3.09 0.46 -13.05
C GLY A 42 -3.50 -0.21 -11.73
N PHE A 43 -4.14 0.51 -10.80
CA PHE A 43 -4.55 -0.04 -9.51
C PHE A 43 -5.50 -1.25 -9.64
N HIS A 44 -6.51 -1.20 -10.51
CA HIS A 44 -7.44 -2.31 -10.74
C HIS A 44 -6.71 -3.55 -11.28
N HIS A 45 -5.76 -3.36 -12.20
CA HIS A 45 -4.93 -4.47 -12.70
C HIS A 45 -4.07 -5.08 -11.59
N PHE A 46 -3.50 -4.23 -10.73
CA PHE A 46 -2.71 -4.68 -9.58
C PHE A 46 -3.57 -5.47 -8.58
N ILE A 47 -4.73 -4.95 -8.18
CA ILE A 47 -5.64 -5.63 -7.24
C ILE A 47 -6.13 -6.97 -7.81
N ALA A 48 -6.45 -7.04 -9.10
CA ALA A 48 -6.83 -8.30 -9.75
C ALA A 48 -5.70 -9.35 -9.77
N SER A 49 -4.45 -8.94 -9.55
CA SER A 49 -3.29 -9.83 -9.54
C SER A 49 -2.93 -10.39 -8.15
N VAL A 50 -3.56 -9.88 -7.07
CA VAL A 50 -3.24 -10.28 -5.69
C VAL A 50 -4.34 -11.14 -5.10
N ASP A 51 -3.96 -12.06 -4.22
CA ASP A 51 -4.88 -12.96 -3.52
C ASP A 51 -5.35 -12.39 -2.18
N CYS A 52 -4.53 -11.52 -1.57
CA CYS A 52 -4.82 -10.88 -0.29
C CYS A 52 -4.08 -9.56 -0.12
N MET A 53 -4.51 -8.79 0.88
CA MET A 53 -3.83 -7.60 1.38
C MET A 53 -3.40 -7.80 2.83
N ILE A 54 -2.22 -7.29 3.18
CA ILE A 54 -1.72 -7.23 4.55
C ILE A 54 -1.39 -5.78 4.87
N MET A 55 -2.07 -5.24 5.88
CA MET A 55 -1.90 -3.85 6.30
C MET A 55 -1.68 -3.72 7.80
N GLY A 56 -1.23 -2.54 8.24
CA GLY A 56 -1.10 -2.22 9.67
C GLY A 56 -2.34 -1.55 10.24
N ARG A 57 -2.52 -1.61 11.56
CA ARG A 57 -3.62 -0.96 12.29
C ARG A 57 -3.90 0.50 11.89
N LYS A 58 -2.87 1.33 11.67
CA LYS A 58 -3.06 2.74 11.29
C LYS A 58 -3.68 2.88 9.90
N CYS A 59 -3.23 2.07 8.94
CA CYS A 59 -3.79 2.03 7.59
C CYS A 59 -5.27 1.58 7.64
N MET A 60 -5.60 0.57 8.45
CA MET A 60 -6.99 0.16 8.69
C MET A 60 -7.84 1.30 9.25
N GLN A 61 -7.32 2.09 10.20
CA GLN A 61 -8.06 3.23 10.77
C GLN A 61 -8.35 4.27 9.68
N THR A 62 -7.34 4.66 8.89
CA THR A 62 -7.54 5.59 7.77
C THR A 62 -8.59 5.07 6.78
N LEU A 63 -8.55 3.77 6.43
CA LEU A 63 -9.55 3.16 5.56
C LEU A 63 -10.95 3.18 6.18
N ALA A 64 -11.07 2.98 7.50
CA ALA A 64 -12.34 3.08 8.20
C ALA A 64 -12.88 4.52 8.20
N ASP A 65 -11.99 5.51 8.32
CA ASP A 65 -12.35 6.94 8.37
C ASP A 65 -12.88 7.45 7.03
N PHE A 66 -12.48 6.85 5.89
CA PHE A 66 -13.08 7.15 4.58
C PHE A 66 -14.56 6.76 4.47
N ASN A 67 -15.04 5.86 5.34
CA ASN A 67 -16.44 5.43 5.40
C ASN A 67 -17.05 5.10 4.03
N LEU A 68 -16.31 4.33 3.23
CA LEU A 68 -16.65 4.00 1.85
C LEU A 68 -17.97 3.22 1.77
N ALA A 69 -18.84 3.61 0.84
CA ALA A 69 -20.01 2.82 0.47
C ALA A 69 -19.58 1.49 -0.18
N PRO A 70 -20.43 0.45 -0.18
CA PRO A 70 -20.11 -0.85 -0.79
C PRO A 70 -19.63 -0.75 -2.24
N GLU A 71 -20.21 0.15 -3.04
CA GLU A 71 -19.88 0.38 -4.45
C GLU A 71 -18.55 1.09 -4.65
N GLN A 72 -18.03 1.73 -3.60
CA GLN A 72 -16.75 2.42 -3.59
C GLN A 72 -15.62 1.53 -3.08
N TRP A 73 -15.91 0.28 -2.69
CA TRP A 73 -14.93 -0.63 -2.11
C TRP A 73 -13.92 -1.10 -3.18
N PRO A 74 -12.65 -0.69 -3.11
CA PRO A 74 -11.73 -0.83 -4.23
C PRO A 74 -11.01 -2.19 -4.26
N TYR A 75 -11.14 -2.98 -3.20
CA TYR A 75 -10.39 -4.23 -3.01
C TYR A 75 -11.16 -5.47 -3.47
N GLY A 76 -12.39 -5.31 -3.97
CA GLY A 76 -13.25 -6.44 -4.33
C GLY A 76 -13.40 -7.44 -3.17
N ASP A 77 -13.20 -8.72 -3.47
CA ASP A 77 -13.39 -9.84 -2.54
C ASP A 77 -12.09 -10.35 -1.89
N ILE A 78 -10.95 -9.68 -2.12
CA ILE A 78 -9.68 -10.15 -1.53
C ILE A 78 -9.74 -10.08 0.00
N LYS A 79 -9.14 -11.07 0.66
CA LYS A 79 -9.02 -11.03 2.12
C LYS A 79 -8.01 -9.99 2.55
N ILE A 80 -8.36 -9.22 3.58
CA ILE A 80 -7.47 -8.21 4.15
C ILE A 80 -7.09 -8.59 5.58
N TYR A 81 -5.80 -8.77 5.84
CA TYR A 81 -5.25 -9.07 7.16
C TYR A 81 -4.65 -7.82 7.80
N VAL A 82 -5.04 -7.52 9.03
CA VAL A 82 -4.59 -6.34 9.76
C VAL A 82 -3.66 -6.73 10.89
N LEU A 83 -2.40 -6.34 10.77
CA LEU A 83 -1.38 -6.54 11.79
C LEU A 83 -1.60 -5.60 12.96
N SER A 84 -1.85 -6.18 14.14
CA SER A 84 -2.12 -5.43 15.37
C SER A 84 -1.90 -6.29 16.62
N HIS A 85 -1.04 -5.81 17.53
CA HIS A 85 -0.88 -6.41 18.86
C HIS A 85 -1.74 -5.71 19.94
N SER A 86 -2.25 -4.51 19.68
CA SER A 86 -2.95 -3.70 20.68
C SER A 86 -4.46 -3.65 20.52
N VAL A 87 -4.97 -4.01 19.35
CA VAL A 87 -6.41 -4.02 19.01
C VAL A 87 -6.72 -5.34 18.34
N SER A 88 -7.73 -6.05 18.85
CA SER A 88 -8.20 -7.34 18.34
C SER A 88 -9.55 -7.26 17.61
N VAL A 89 -10.20 -6.10 17.61
CA VAL A 89 -11.52 -5.89 17.00
C VAL A 89 -11.43 -4.76 15.99
N ALA A 90 -11.85 -5.04 14.75
CA ALA A 90 -11.92 -4.04 13.69
C ALA A 90 -13.08 -3.04 13.92
N PRO A 91 -12.99 -1.81 13.37
CA PRO A 91 -14.11 -0.88 13.32
C PRO A 91 -15.38 -1.50 12.71
N GLU A 92 -16.56 -1.05 13.14
CA GLU A 92 -17.84 -1.64 12.74
C GLU A 92 -18.01 -1.72 11.22
N ASN A 93 -17.66 -0.66 10.50
CA ASN A 93 -17.76 -0.58 9.04
C ASN A 93 -16.76 -1.49 8.29
N LEU A 94 -15.76 -2.03 8.97
CA LEU A 94 -14.76 -2.95 8.41
C LEU A 94 -14.85 -4.38 8.97
N ARG A 95 -15.71 -4.66 9.95
CA ARG A 95 -15.72 -5.94 10.69
C ARG A 95 -15.81 -7.18 9.80
N ASN A 96 -16.53 -7.10 8.68
CA ASN A 96 -16.69 -8.21 7.73
C ASN A 96 -15.76 -8.11 6.52
N LYS A 97 -14.85 -7.14 6.52
CA LYS A 97 -13.92 -6.84 5.41
C LYS A 97 -12.48 -7.14 5.76
N VAL A 98 -12.15 -7.29 7.06
CA VAL A 98 -10.79 -7.49 7.54
C VAL A 98 -10.69 -8.60 8.60
N GLU A 99 -9.56 -9.28 8.65
CA GLU A 99 -9.18 -10.25 9.68
C GLU A 99 -8.04 -9.68 10.53
N MET A 100 -8.25 -9.57 11.84
CA MET A 100 -7.23 -9.08 12.76
C MET A 100 -6.19 -10.17 13.03
N TYR A 101 -4.90 -9.84 12.95
CA TYR A 101 -3.80 -10.76 13.19
C TYR A 101 -2.75 -10.14 14.12
N SER A 102 -2.42 -10.86 15.19
CA SER A 102 -1.48 -10.42 16.24
C SER A 102 -0.25 -11.31 16.38
N GLY A 103 -0.03 -12.21 15.43
CA GLY A 103 1.12 -13.12 15.41
C GLY A 103 2.32 -12.52 14.67
N ASP A 104 3.33 -13.36 14.46
CA ASP A 104 4.51 -13.03 13.68
C ASP A 104 4.22 -12.96 12.17
N ILE A 105 4.92 -12.08 11.45
CA ILE A 105 4.75 -11.86 10.01
C ILE A 105 5.16 -13.11 9.22
N LEU A 106 6.29 -13.75 9.51
CA LEU A 106 6.71 -14.98 8.80
C LEU A 106 5.71 -16.10 9.03
N ALA A 107 5.18 -16.23 10.25
CA ALA A 107 4.12 -17.19 10.54
C ALA A 107 2.85 -16.94 9.70
N LEU A 108 2.45 -15.67 9.51
CA LEU A 108 1.33 -15.32 8.64
C LEU A 108 1.62 -15.70 7.18
N ILE A 109 2.78 -15.31 6.66
CA ILE A 109 3.19 -15.60 5.28
C ILE A 109 3.22 -17.11 5.01
N ASN A 110 3.75 -17.90 5.93
CA ASN A 110 3.79 -19.36 5.80
C ASN A 110 2.39 -19.98 5.85
N LYS A 111 1.52 -19.48 6.73
CA LYS A 111 0.11 -19.91 6.79
C LYS A 111 -0.60 -19.62 5.47
N LEU A 112 -0.53 -18.38 4.99
CA LEU A 112 -1.19 -17.96 3.74
C LEU A 112 -0.66 -18.77 2.54
N ALA A 113 0.65 -18.98 2.45
CA ALA A 113 1.23 -19.82 1.41
C ALA A 113 0.71 -21.27 1.47
N SER A 114 0.56 -21.82 2.68
CA SER A 114 0.01 -23.18 2.90
C SER A 114 -1.48 -23.27 2.55
N ASP A 115 -2.21 -22.17 2.73
CA ASP A 115 -3.61 -22.00 2.33
C ASP A 115 -3.76 -21.74 0.82
N GLY A 116 -2.66 -21.72 0.05
CA GLY A 116 -2.64 -21.62 -1.40
C GLY A 116 -2.43 -20.20 -1.96
N TYR A 117 -2.27 -19.18 -1.11
CA TYR A 117 -2.04 -17.79 -1.56
C TYR A 117 -0.67 -17.67 -2.23
N GLN A 118 -0.63 -17.03 -3.39
CA GLN A 118 0.56 -16.87 -4.21
C GLN A 118 1.09 -15.44 -4.19
N HIS A 119 0.23 -14.43 -4.05
CA HIS A 119 0.59 -13.02 -4.15
C HIS A 119 -0.15 -12.14 -3.12
N ALA A 120 0.61 -11.41 -2.30
CA ALA A 120 0.08 -10.49 -1.29
C ALA A 120 0.42 -9.03 -1.61
N TYR A 121 -0.57 -8.15 -1.45
CA TYR A 121 -0.39 -6.70 -1.41
C TYR A 121 -0.02 -6.25 0.01
N ILE A 122 1.13 -5.61 0.17
CA ILE A 122 1.59 -5.08 1.46
C ILE A 122 1.40 -3.58 1.50
N ASP A 123 0.63 -3.09 2.47
CA ASP A 123 0.27 -1.68 2.57
C ASP A 123 0.47 -1.08 3.97
N GLY A 124 0.67 0.24 3.99
CA GLY A 124 0.98 1.04 5.16
C GLY A 124 2.48 1.07 5.49
N GLY A 125 3.04 2.28 5.61
CA GLY A 125 4.50 2.49 5.70
C GLY A 125 5.21 1.69 6.79
N LYS A 126 4.62 1.55 7.99
CA LYS A 126 5.20 0.70 9.06
C LYS A 126 5.21 -0.78 8.71
N THR A 127 4.16 -1.28 8.07
CA THR A 127 4.06 -2.68 7.64
C THR A 127 5.04 -2.95 6.51
N ILE A 128 5.09 -2.06 5.50
CA ILE A 128 6.07 -2.13 4.40
C ILE A 128 7.50 -2.16 4.96
N THR A 129 7.83 -1.27 5.90
CA THR A 129 9.14 -1.24 6.57
C THR A 129 9.45 -2.56 7.28
N ALA A 130 8.49 -3.13 8.00
CA ALA A 130 8.67 -4.40 8.70
C ALA A 130 8.92 -5.56 7.71
N PHE A 131 8.20 -5.60 6.60
CA PHE A 131 8.41 -6.61 5.55
C PHE A 131 9.77 -6.47 4.85
N ILE A 132 10.24 -5.25 4.62
CA ILE A 132 11.59 -5.00 4.09
C ILE A 132 12.65 -5.54 5.06
N ASN A 133 12.53 -5.25 6.36
CA ASN A 133 13.50 -5.72 7.36
C ASN A 133 13.50 -7.25 7.52
N GLN A 134 12.40 -7.92 7.17
CA GLN A 134 12.32 -9.38 7.10
C GLN A 134 12.66 -9.97 5.72
N GLN A 135 13.09 -9.14 4.76
CA GLN A 135 13.45 -9.54 3.40
C GLN A 135 12.31 -10.15 2.58
N LEU A 136 11.07 -9.68 2.79
CA LEU A 136 9.87 -10.30 2.23
C LEU A 136 9.30 -9.60 0.99
N ILE A 137 9.59 -8.32 0.77
CA ILE A 137 9.09 -7.59 -0.42
C ILE A 137 9.87 -8.02 -1.67
N ASN A 138 9.14 -8.33 -2.75
CA ASN A 138 9.71 -8.69 -4.05
C ASN A 138 9.63 -7.54 -5.06
N GLU A 139 8.55 -6.74 -5.01
CA GLU A 139 8.26 -5.69 -6.00
C GLU A 139 7.71 -4.45 -5.30
N MET A 140 8.09 -3.27 -5.79
CA MET A 140 7.54 -2.00 -5.34
C MET A 140 7.08 -1.17 -6.54
N ILE A 141 5.84 -0.72 -6.49
CA ILE A 141 5.24 0.25 -7.40
C ILE A 141 4.95 1.50 -6.58
N ILE A 142 5.71 2.56 -6.83
CA ILE A 142 5.66 3.81 -6.08
C ILE A 142 5.20 4.93 -7.03
N THR A 143 4.02 5.47 -6.81
CA THR A 143 3.50 6.61 -7.54
C THR A 143 3.86 7.91 -6.81
N LYS A 144 4.68 8.76 -7.42
CA LYS A 144 5.03 10.07 -6.91
C LYS A 144 4.05 11.13 -7.41
N ALA A 145 3.36 11.77 -6.48
CA ALA A 145 2.56 12.95 -6.74
C ALA A 145 3.46 14.20 -6.88
N PRO A 146 3.09 15.17 -7.72
CA PRO A 146 3.87 16.38 -7.98
C PRO A 146 3.70 17.44 -6.87
N ILE A 147 3.91 17.04 -5.61
CA ILE A 147 3.80 17.91 -4.43
C ILE A 147 4.92 17.60 -3.43
N ILE A 148 5.40 18.64 -2.74
CA ILE A 148 6.29 18.54 -1.59
C ILE A 148 5.44 18.82 -0.35
N LEU A 149 5.34 17.87 0.58
CA LEU A 149 4.59 18.07 1.83
C LEU A 149 5.45 18.73 2.91
N GLY A 150 6.77 18.55 2.86
CA GLY A 150 7.72 19.07 3.85
C GLY A 150 7.78 18.24 5.12
N GLU A 151 6.64 17.74 5.59
CA GLU A 151 6.51 16.84 6.74
C GLU A 151 5.32 15.89 6.59
N GLY A 152 5.30 14.83 7.40
CA GLY A 152 4.18 13.90 7.45
C GLY A 152 4.60 12.49 7.87
N ILE A 153 3.80 11.52 7.48
CA ILE A 153 4.09 10.10 7.70
C ILE A 153 4.97 9.62 6.53
N PRO A 154 6.26 9.27 6.76
CA PRO A 154 7.13 8.82 5.68
C PRO A 154 6.74 7.41 5.22
N LEU A 155 6.98 7.10 3.94
CA LEU A 155 6.79 5.76 3.39
C LEU A 155 7.64 4.72 4.13
N PHE A 156 8.92 5.02 4.30
CA PHE A 156 9.88 4.13 4.95
C PHE A 156 10.26 4.65 6.34
N GLY A 157 10.24 3.75 7.32
CA GLY A 157 10.86 3.97 8.62
C GLY A 157 12.34 3.58 8.62
N LYS A 158 12.83 3.15 9.78
CA LYS A 158 14.20 2.64 9.90
C LYS A 158 14.35 1.31 9.16
N ILE A 159 15.19 1.31 8.13
CA ILE A 159 15.64 0.11 7.42
C ILE A 159 16.95 -0.36 8.05
N GLU A 160 17.02 -1.64 8.44
CA GLU A 160 18.17 -2.18 9.18
C GLU A 160 19.42 -2.35 8.32
N LYS A 161 19.23 -2.68 7.03
CA LYS A 161 20.29 -2.87 6.04
C LYS A 161 19.88 -2.23 4.72
N PRO A 162 20.77 -1.51 4.01
CA PRO A 162 20.48 -1.01 2.68
C PRO A 162 20.04 -2.14 1.75
N ILE A 163 18.98 -1.91 0.98
CA ILE A 163 18.48 -2.82 -0.05
C ILE A 163 18.72 -2.23 -1.43
N LYS A 164 18.88 -3.08 -2.44
CA LYS A 164 19.00 -2.65 -3.84
C LYS A 164 17.64 -2.75 -4.53
N LEU A 165 17.36 -1.76 -5.36
CA LEU A 165 16.23 -1.76 -6.27
C LEU A 165 16.77 -1.96 -7.70
N LEU A 166 16.18 -2.91 -8.42
CA LEU A 166 16.60 -3.34 -9.75
C LEU A 166 15.46 -3.12 -10.75
N GLU A 167 15.79 -3.22 -12.04
CA GLU A 167 14.80 -3.26 -13.12
C GLU A 167 13.83 -2.06 -13.13
N ALA A 168 14.38 -0.87 -12.84
CA ALA A 168 13.60 0.35 -12.74
C ALA A 168 12.83 0.62 -14.05
N ASN A 169 11.51 0.75 -13.93
CA ASN A 169 10.64 1.23 -15.00
C ASN A 169 9.82 2.40 -14.50
N ALA A 170 9.84 3.52 -15.22
CA ALA A 170 9.14 4.74 -14.84
C ALA A 170 8.13 5.12 -15.93
N THR A 171 6.91 5.43 -15.51
CA THR A 171 5.84 5.94 -16.36
C THR A 171 5.42 7.31 -15.83
N ALA A 172 5.49 8.33 -16.68
CA ALA A 172 4.91 9.64 -16.40
C ALA A 172 3.48 9.67 -16.94
N PHE A 173 2.53 10.10 -16.11
CA PHE A 173 1.12 10.25 -16.48
C PHE A 173 0.81 11.68 -16.91
N PRO A 174 -0.27 11.89 -17.70
CA PRO A 174 -0.70 13.22 -18.13
C PRO A 174 -0.99 14.20 -16.98
N ASN A 175 -1.34 13.71 -15.79
CA ASN A 175 -1.62 14.54 -14.62
C ASN A 175 -0.39 14.86 -13.77
N ASP A 176 0.82 14.72 -14.34
CA ASP A 176 2.13 14.98 -13.73
C ASP A 176 2.59 14.00 -12.64
N PHE A 177 1.83 12.93 -12.38
CA PHE A 177 2.28 11.83 -11.51
C PHE A 177 3.33 10.98 -12.23
N ILE A 178 4.32 10.48 -11.48
CA ILE A 178 5.32 9.53 -11.97
C ILE A 178 5.21 8.24 -11.18
N GLN A 179 4.87 7.12 -11.83
CA GLN A 179 4.90 5.81 -11.22
C GLN A 179 6.19 5.09 -11.55
N ILE A 180 6.87 4.59 -10.53
CA ILE A 180 8.13 3.87 -10.67
C ILE A 180 7.96 2.46 -10.10
N LYS A 181 8.30 1.48 -10.93
CA LYS A 181 8.32 0.07 -10.59
C LYS A 181 9.74 -0.41 -10.39
N TYR A 182 9.95 -1.21 -9.35
CA TYR A 182 11.22 -1.85 -9.02
C TYR A 182 11.04 -3.31 -8.61
N SER A 183 12.01 -4.14 -8.98
CA SER A 183 12.26 -5.42 -8.32
C SER A 183 13.19 -5.20 -7.11
N VAL A 184 12.99 -5.92 -6.01
CA VAL A 184 13.76 -5.76 -4.76
C VAL A 184 14.82 -6.85 -4.64
N SER A 185 16.04 -6.45 -4.24
CA SER A 185 17.18 -7.34 -3.97
C SER A 185 17.81 -7.00 -2.63
N TYR A 186 17.87 -7.99 -1.73
CA TYR A 186 18.44 -7.89 -0.39
C TYR A 186 19.92 -8.27 -0.34
#